data_AF-A0A1S0TFH4-F1
#
_entry.id   AF-A0A1S0TFH4-F1
#
_cell.length_a   1.000
_cell.length_b   1.000
_cell.length_c   1.000
_cell.angle_alpha   90.00
_cell.angle_beta   90.00
_cell.angle_gamma   90.00
#
_symmetry.space_group_name_H-M   'P 1'
#
loop_
_entity.id
_entity.type
_entity.pdbx_description
1 polymer ?
#
loop_
_entity_poly.entity_id
_entity_poly.type
_entity_poly.pdbx_seq_one_letter_code
_entity_poly.pdbx_strand_id
1 'polypeptide(L)'
;MVYLAANDETKRQLHNILGGTANEGEIRQHFARMLAVIDSRTNENYTLNIANRFYVQQGFFTRESFARALRFYYGETLHKFDYERNNQLAQEINNWVSDKTRSKITELITADDVNKDIVILLLNAIYFGGIWKTQFDDTVTRNEAFHISECETKNVLMMRLRAKFPYYEDDSVQVVKLPYVGDEVEM
;
A
#
# COMPACT_ATOMS: atom_id res chain seq x y z
N MET A 1 -12.39 -1.51 0.07
CA MET A 1 -13.17 -2.77 0.04
C MET A 1 -14.10 -2.95 1.24
N VAL A 2 -13.68 -2.74 2.49
CA VAL A 2 -14.56 -2.88 3.69
C VAL A 2 -15.83 -2.03 3.60
N TYR A 3 -15.72 -0.80 3.10
CA TYR A 3 -16.88 0.06 2.86
C TYR A 3 -17.94 -0.58 1.96
N LEU A 4 -17.54 -1.45 1.01
CA LEU A 4 -18.46 -2.20 0.16
C LEU A 4 -19.10 -3.40 0.87
N ALA A 5 -18.40 -3.96 1.86
CA ALA A 5 -18.84 -5.12 2.62
C ALA A 5 -19.75 -4.74 3.80
N ALA A 6 -19.62 -3.50 4.30
CA ALA A 6 -20.41 -2.99 5.41
C ALA A 6 -21.82 -2.55 4.99
N ASN A 7 -22.76 -2.62 5.94
CA ASN A 7 -24.10 -2.04 5.84
C ASN A 7 -24.43 -1.22 7.09
N ASP A 8 -25.55 -0.51 7.03
CA ASP A 8 -26.17 0.21 8.15
C ASP A 8 -25.16 1.06 8.93
N GLU A 9 -25.09 0.85 10.24
CA GLU A 9 -24.29 1.65 11.16
C GLU A 9 -22.79 1.60 10.83
N THR A 10 -22.24 0.40 10.59
CA THR A 10 -20.83 0.24 10.24
C THR A 10 -20.49 0.99 8.97
N LYS A 11 -21.38 0.94 7.96
CA LYS A 11 -21.17 1.65 6.71
C LYS A 11 -21.25 3.16 6.91
N ARG A 12 -22.20 3.65 7.73
CA ARG A 12 -22.34 5.07 8.06
C ARG A 12 -21.09 5.62 8.74
N GLN A 13 -20.52 4.87 9.68
CA GLN A 13 -19.28 5.26 10.36
C GLN A 13 -18.10 5.33 9.38
N LEU A 14 -17.94 4.32 8.52
CA LEU A 14 -16.92 4.32 7.48
C LEU A 14 -17.12 5.47 6.49
N HIS A 15 -18.36 5.78 6.14
CA HIS A 15 -18.69 6.89 5.24
C HIS A 15 -18.26 8.24 5.83
N ASN A 16 -18.59 8.48 7.11
CA ASN A 16 -18.25 9.75 7.76
C ASN A 16 -16.74 10.00 7.82
N ILE A 17 -15.95 8.93 8.00
CA ILE A 17 -14.49 9.02 8.09
C ILE A 17 -13.84 9.11 6.72
N LEU A 18 -14.27 8.29 5.76
CA LEU A 18 -13.57 8.11 4.47
C LEU A 18 -14.20 8.88 3.32
N GLY A 19 -15.49 9.17 3.40
CA GLY A 19 -16.31 9.76 2.33
C GLY A 19 -16.57 11.25 2.48
N GLY A 20 -16.47 11.79 3.70
CA GLY A 20 -16.80 13.20 3.97
C GLY A 20 -18.23 13.51 3.50
N THR A 21 -18.37 14.46 2.58
CA THR A 21 -19.66 14.87 1.99
C THR A 21 -19.99 14.16 0.67
N ALA A 22 -19.10 13.30 0.15
CA ALA A 22 -19.30 12.63 -1.12
C ALA A 22 -20.33 11.51 -0.99
N ASN A 23 -21.19 11.33 -1.99
CA ASN A 23 -22.13 10.21 -1.98
C ASN A 23 -21.43 8.87 -2.27
N GLU A 24 -22.12 7.76 -2.02
CA GLU A 24 -21.57 6.42 -2.19
C GLU A 24 -21.09 6.11 -3.62
N GLY A 25 -21.80 6.60 -4.63
CA GLY A 25 -21.42 6.42 -6.04
C GLY A 25 -20.13 7.17 -6.38
N GLU A 26 -19.99 8.39 -5.88
CA GLU A 26 -18.81 9.23 -6.06
C GLU A 26 -17.57 8.58 -5.43
N ILE A 27 -17.67 8.11 -4.20
CA ILE A 27 -16.57 7.41 -3.50
C ILE A 27 -16.12 6.19 -4.33
N ARG A 28 -17.06 5.34 -4.74
CA ARG A 28 -16.74 4.12 -5.51
C ARG A 28 -16.06 4.45 -6.84
N GLN A 29 -16.58 5.42 -7.59
CA GLN A 29 -16.02 5.82 -8.87
C GLN A 29 -14.68 6.54 -8.73
N HIS A 30 -14.48 7.32 -7.67
CA HIS A 30 -13.23 8.00 -7.40
C HIS A 30 -12.10 6.98 -7.18
N PHE A 31 -12.29 6.03 -6.25
CA PHE A 31 -11.27 5.01 -5.95
C PHE A 31 -11.02 4.08 -7.14
N ALA A 32 -12.05 3.68 -7.89
CA ALA A 32 -11.87 2.85 -9.07
C ALA A 32 -11.06 3.57 -10.17
N ARG A 33 -11.35 4.86 -10.42
CA ARG A 33 -10.56 5.66 -11.37
C ARG A 33 -9.12 5.83 -10.89
N MET A 34 -8.92 6.09 -9.60
CA MET A 34 -7.57 6.24 -9.05
C MET A 34 -6.74 4.96 -9.20
N LEU A 35 -7.30 3.80 -8.85
CA LEU A 35 -6.63 2.51 -9.03
C LEU A 35 -6.35 2.22 -10.50
N ALA A 36 -7.31 2.46 -11.40
CA ALA A 36 -7.11 2.29 -12.84
C ALA A 36 -6.01 3.20 -13.40
N VAL A 37 -5.92 4.45 -12.94
CA VAL A 37 -4.84 5.37 -13.34
C VAL A 37 -3.49 4.83 -12.87
N ILE A 38 -3.40 4.36 -11.62
CA ILE A 38 -2.16 3.78 -11.08
C ILE A 38 -1.74 2.54 -11.86
N ASP A 39 -2.66 1.61 -12.12
CA ASP A 39 -2.38 0.37 -12.86
C ASP A 39 -2.03 0.62 -14.34
N SER A 40 -2.62 1.65 -14.97
CA SER A 40 -2.35 1.99 -16.37
C SER A 40 -1.00 2.66 -16.60
N ARG A 41 -0.35 3.15 -15.55
CA ARG A 41 0.94 3.83 -15.64
C ARG A 41 2.05 2.80 -15.75
N THR A 42 2.35 2.38 -16.98
CA THR A 42 3.65 1.79 -17.29
C THR A 42 4.66 2.92 -17.40
N ASN A 43 5.31 3.27 -16.29
CA ASN A 43 6.45 4.20 -16.30
C ASN A 43 7.76 3.39 -16.21
N GLU A 44 8.68 3.62 -17.13
CA GLU A 44 10.00 2.97 -17.11
C GLU A 44 10.87 3.47 -15.94
N ASN A 45 10.55 4.63 -15.38
CA ASN A 45 11.38 5.36 -14.43
C ASN A 45 10.98 5.18 -12.95
N TYR A 46 9.75 4.76 -12.71
CA TYR A 46 9.30 4.30 -11.40
C TYR A 46 8.27 3.18 -11.55
N THR A 47 8.24 2.29 -10.58
CA THR A 47 7.21 1.27 -10.45
C THR A 47 6.38 1.59 -9.21
N LEU A 48 5.06 1.65 -9.37
CA LEU A 48 4.10 1.68 -8.28
C LEU A 48 3.13 0.51 -8.46
N ASN A 49 3.20 -0.47 -7.58
CA ASN A 49 2.28 -1.58 -7.53
C ASN A 49 1.37 -1.42 -6.31
N ILE A 50 0.06 -1.41 -6.52
CA ILE A 50 -0.92 -1.46 -5.44
C ILE A 50 -1.82 -2.65 -5.71
N ALA A 51 -1.85 -3.61 -4.79
CA ALA A 51 -2.68 -4.79 -4.91
C ALA A 51 -3.50 -5.01 -3.65
N ASN A 52 -4.77 -5.35 -3.83
CA ASN A 52 -5.72 -5.54 -2.74
C ASN A 52 -6.32 -6.93 -2.88
N ARG A 53 -6.48 -7.67 -1.79
CA ARG A 53 -7.17 -8.97 -1.86
C ARG A 53 -8.16 -9.13 -0.73
N PHE A 54 -9.33 -9.67 -1.06
CA PHE A 54 -10.41 -9.92 -0.13
C PHE A 54 -10.71 -11.42 -0.08
N TYR A 55 -10.57 -12.01 1.10
CA TYR A 55 -10.88 -13.41 1.37
C TYR A 55 -12.07 -13.52 2.33
N VAL A 56 -12.88 -14.55 2.13
CA VAL A 56 -13.97 -14.94 3.04
C VAL A 56 -13.87 -16.42 3.37
N GLN A 57 -14.08 -16.79 4.62
CA GLN A 57 -14.05 -18.19 5.06
C GLN A 57 -15.10 -19.01 4.31
N GLN A 58 -14.73 -20.21 3.90
CA GLN A 58 -15.62 -21.16 3.25
C GLN A 58 -16.78 -21.53 4.18
N GLY A 59 -17.97 -21.73 3.61
CA GLY A 59 -19.21 -21.97 4.35
C GLY A 59 -20.04 -20.71 4.61
N PHE A 60 -19.44 -19.52 4.53
CA PHE A 60 -20.21 -18.27 4.60
C PHE A 60 -20.85 -17.92 3.26
N PHE A 61 -22.12 -17.49 3.32
CA PHE A 61 -22.84 -16.98 2.16
C PHE A 61 -22.32 -15.60 1.77
N THR A 62 -22.01 -15.42 0.49
CA THR A 62 -21.55 -14.15 -0.07
C THR A 62 -22.52 -13.65 -1.13
N ARG A 63 -22.90 -12.37 -1.05
CA ARG A 63 -23.81 -11.77 -2.04
C ARG A 63 -23.10 -11.63 -3.38
N GLU A 64 -23.71 -12.10 -4.46
CA GLU A 64 -23.16 -11.95 -5.82
C GLU A 64 -22.95 -10.48 -6.21
N SER A 65 -23.80 -9.58 -5.71
CA SER A 65 -23.64 -8.14 -5.93
C SER A 65 -22.33 -7.61 -5.35
N PHE A 66 -21.86 -8.15 -4.22
CA PHE A 66 -20.58 -7.79 -3.63
C PHE A 66 -19.41 -8.29 -4.47
N ALA A 67 -19.44 -9.56 -4.91
CA ALA A 67 -18.40 -10.11 -5.80
C ALA A 67 -18.31 -9.33 -7.13
N ARG A 68 -19.46 -8.95 -7.72
CA ARG A 68 -19.48 -8.09 -8.92
C ARG A 68 -18.91 -6.71 -8.66
N ALA A 69 -19.23 -6.10 -7.51
CA ALA A 69 -18.70 -4.78 -7.15
C ALA A 69 -17.18 -4.81 -6.91
N LEU A 70 -16.64 -5.86 -6.27
CA LEU A 70 -15.19 -6.04 -6.13
C LEU A 70 -14.50 -6.07 -7.49
N ARG A 71 -15.00 -6.91 -8.42
CA ARG A 71 -14.43 -7.03 -9.76
C ARG A 71 -14.51 -5.71 -10.53
N PHE A 72 -15.63 -5.00 -10.43
CA PHE A 72 -15.85 -3.77 -11.19
C PHE A 72 -15.03 -2.58 -10.67
N TYR A 73 -15.01 -2.36 -9.35
CA TYR A 73 -14.37 -1.17 -8.77
C TYR A 73 -12.90 -1.37 -8.39
N TYR A 74 -12.47 -2.61 -8.18
CA TYR A 74 -11.12 -2.91 -7.71
C TYR A 74 -10.34 -3.86 -8.62
N GLY A 75 -10.92 -4.34 -9.72
CA GLY A 75 -10.26 -5.32 -10.59
C GLY A 75 -10.03 -6.69 -9.94
N GLU A 76 -10.64 -6.94 -8.78
CA GLU A 76 -10.30 -8.05 -7.91
C GLU A 76 -11.43 -9.05 -7.74
N THR A 77 -11.05 -10.30 -7.51
CA THR A 77 -12.01 -11.39 -7.28
C THR A 77 -12.20 -11.64 -5.79
N LEU A 78 -13.39 -12.07 -5.41
CA LEU A 78 -13.64 -12.54 -4.06
C LEU A 78 -13.01 -13.92 -3.88
N HIS A 79 -12.02 -14.04 -3.01
CA HIS A 79 -11.39 -15.30 -2.69
C HIS A 79 -12.11 -15.99 -1.53
N LYS A 80 -12.10 -17.32 -1.54
CA LYS A 80 -12.51 -18.12 -0.39
C LYS A 80 -11.29 -18.80 0.20
N PHE A 81 -11.27 -18.92 1.53
CA PHE A 81 -10.24 -19.67 2.23
C PHE A 81 -10.88 -20.68 3.18
N ASP A 82 -10.06 -21.60 3.67
CA ASP A 82 -10.44 -22.55 4.71
C ASP A 82 -9.36 -22.52 5.80
N TYR A 83 -9.74 -22.13 7.03
CA TYR A 83 -8.81 -22.10 8.15
C TYR A 83 -8.18 -23.47 8.44
N GLU A 84 -8.84 -24.58 8.10
CA GLU A 84 -8.26 -25.92 8.26
C GLU A 84 -7.08 -26.16 7.33
N ARG A 85 -6.98 -25.36 6.27
CA ARG A 85 -5.88 -25.35 5.29
C ARG A 85 -4.97 -24.13 5.48
N ASN A 86 -4.85 -23.61 6.71
CA ASN A 86 -4.10 -22.39 7.04
C ASN A 86 -2.64 -22.38 6.53
N ASN A 87 -1.94 -23.52 6.57
CA ASN A 87 -0.58 -23.63 6.02
C ASN A 87 -0.53 -23.30 4.52
N GLN A 88 -1.48 -23.81 3.75
CA GLN A 88 -1.55 -23.56 2.30
C GLN A 88 -1.99 -22.12 2.04
N LEU A 89 -2.96 -21.62 2.80
CA LEU A 89 -3.41 -20.24 2.71
C LEU A 89 -2.28 -19.24 3.00
N ALA A 90 -1.48 -19.47 4.05
CA ALA A 90 -0.33 -18.62 4.39
C ALA A 90 0.69 -18.61 3.24
N GLN A 91 1.00 -19.78 2.66
CA GLN A 91 1.87 -19.87 1.50
C GLN A 91 1.31 -19.12 0.28
N GLU A 92 0.02 -19.26 -0.01
CA GLU A 92 -0.64 -18.54 -1.12
C GLU A 92 -0.62 -17.03 -0.93
N ILE A 93 -0.91 -16.55 0.29
CA ILE A 93 -0.88 -15.13 0.64
C ILE A 93 0.54 -14.59 0.53
N ASN A 94 1.53 -15.26 1.13
CA ASN A 94 2.92 -14.82 1.10
C ASN A 94 3.50 -14.82 -0.31
N ASN A 95 3.19 -15.82 -1.13
CA ASN A 95 3.58 -15.84 -2.54
C ASN A 95 2.97 -14.66 -3.31
N TRP A 96 1.68 -14.37 -3.08
CA TRP A 96 1.02 -13.22 -3.71
C TRP A 96 1.62 -11.89 -3.25
N VAL A 97 1.85 -11.70 -1.94
CA VAL A 97 2.48 -10.48 -1.42
C VAL A 97 3.89 -10.32 -1.97
N SER A 98 4.68 -11.39 -2.01
CA SER A 98 6.04 -11.38 -2.55
C SER A 98 6.06 -10.97 -4.02
N ASP A 99 5.16 -11.53 -4.84
CA ASP A 99 4.99 -11.11 -6.25
C ASP A 99 4.66 -9.60 -6.34
N LYS A 100 3.64 -9.14 -5.60
CA LYS A 100 3.18 -7.75 -5.65
C LYS A 100 4.20 -6.75 -5.11
N THR A 101 5.08 -7.20 -4.23
CA THR A 101 6.10 -6.36 -3.60
C THR A 101 7.50 -6.52 -4.18
N ARG A 102 7.64 -7.18 -5.35
CA ARG A 102 8.94 -7.50 -5.96
C ARG A 102 9.91 -8.14 -4.95
N SER A 103 9.39 -9.09 -4.19
CA SER A 103 10.08 -9.85 -3.15
C SER A 103 10.66 -9.02 -2.01
N LYS A 104 10.17 -7.79 -1.79
CA LYS A 104 10.54 -6.99 -0.62
C LYS A 104 9.82 -7.44 0.65
N ILE A 105 8.63 -8.01 0.51
CA ILE A 105 7.90 -8.65 1.60
C ILE A 105 7.66 -10.10 1.22
N THR A 106 8.45 -11.01 1.78
CA THR A 106 8.38 -12.45 1.47
C THR A 106 7.48 -13.23 2.41
N GLU A 107 7.22 -12.70 3.60
CA GLU A 107 6.35 -13.29 4.61
C GLU A 107 5.52 -12.18 5.26
N LEU A 108 4.21 -12.20 5.00
CA LEU A 108 3.24 -11.29 5.63
C LEU A 108 2.54 -11.97 6.81
N ILE A 109 2.21 -13.26 6.65
CA ILE A 109 1.50 -14.04 7.66
C ILE A 109 2.12 -15.43 7.80
N THR A 110 1.90 -16.03 8.97
CA THR A 110 2.17 -17.43 9.28
C THR A 110 0.87 -18.22 9.32
N ALA A 111 0.96 -19.55 9.41
CA ALA A 111 -0.23 -20.40 9.56
C ALA A 111 -0.99 -20.11 10.88
N ASP A 112 -0.27 -19.70 11.92
CA ASP A 112 -0.82 -19.43 13.26
C ASP A 112 -1.64 -18.13 13.30
N ASP A 113 -1.41 -17.22 12.35
CA ASP A 113 -2.19 -16.00 12.20
C ASP A 113 -3.61 -16.26 11.69
N VAL A 114 -3.89 -17.46 11.15
CA VAL A 114 -5.22 -17.84 10.65
C VAL A 114 -5.81 -18.96 11.48
N ASN A 115 -6.89 -18.64 12.19
CA ASN A 115 -7.64 -19.57 13.02
C ASN A 115 -9.14 -19.58 12.67
N LYS A 116 -9.89 -20.45 13.34
CA LYS A 116 -11.32 -20.68 13.11
C LYS A 116 -12.22 -19.45 13.34
N ASP A 117 -11.76 -18.47 14.10
CA ASP A 117 -12.54 -17.27 14.44
C ASP A 117 -12.42 -16.19 13.33
N ILE A 118 -11.51 -16.38 12.37
CA ILE A 118 -11.35 -15.47 11.23
C ILE A 118 -12.38 -15.79 10.16
N VAL A 119 -13.22 -14.80 9.84
CA VAL A 119 -14.24 -14.90 8.79
C VAL A 119 -13.83 -14.17 7.52
N ILE A 120 -13.06 -13.09 7.65
CA ILE A 120 -12.66 -12.21 6.54
C ILE A 120 -11.19 -11.84 6.70
N LEU A 121 -10.43 -11.91 5.61
CA LEU A 121 -9.11 -11.29 5.51
C LEU A 121 -9.15 -10.22 4.42
N LEU A 122 -8.74 -9.01 4.77
CA LEU A 122 -8.50 -7.94 3.82
C LEU A 122 -7.01 -7.62 3.82
N LEU A 123 -6.38 -7.79 2.66
CA LEU A 123 -4.96 -7.58 2.47
C LEU A 123 -4.73 -6.43 1.50
N ASN A 124 -3.70 -5.64 1.77
CA ASN A 124 -3.19 -4.62 0.88
C ASN A 124 -1.67 -4.77 0.81
N ALA A 125 -1.12 -4.79 -0.40
CA ALA A 125 0.31 -4.85 -0.67
C ALA A 125 0.69 -3.69 -1.59
N ILE A 126 1.63 -2.87 -1.15
CA ILE A 126 2.10 -1.70 -1.90
C ILE A 126 3.60 -1.80 -2.07
N TYR A 127 4.06 -1.57 -3.30
CA TYR A 127 5.47 -1.41 -3.62
C TYR A 127 5.67 -0.16 -4.45
N PHE A 128 6.62 0.66 -4.03
CA PHE A 128 7.10 1.79 -4.78
C PHE A 128 8.61 1.67 -4.95
N GLY A 129 9.08 1.85 -6.19
CA GLY A 129 10.49 1.93 -6.52
C GLY A 129 10.68 2.98 -7.60
N GLY A 130 11.26 4.12 -7.24
CA GLY A 130 11.53 5.22 -8.15
C GLY A 130 13.02 5.51 -8.27
N ILE A 131 13.41 6.04 -9.43
CA ILE A 131 14.77 6.51 -9.68
C ILE A 131 14.82 8.02 -9.43
N TRP A 132 15.72 8.50 -8.57
CA TRP A 132 15.92 9.92 -8.34
C TRP A 132 16.25 10.65 -9.65
N LYS A 133 15.60 11.79 -9.91
CA LYS A 133 15.91 12.63 -11.07
C LYS A 133 17.33 13.18 -11.02
N THR A 134 17.81 13.51 -9.82
CA THR A 134 19.20 13.83 -9.55
C THR A 134 19.72 12.83 -8.54
N GLN A 135 20.51 11.86 -9.01
CA GLN A 135 21.00 10.76 -8.18
C GLN A 135 22.14 11.19 -7.27
N PHE A 136 22.25 10.51 -6.14
CA PHE A 136 23.39 10.62 -5.24
C PHE A 136 24.57 9.84 -5.79
N ASP A 137 25.76 10.44 -5.73
CA ASP A 137 27.01 9.75 -6.05
C ASP A 137 27.39 8.85 -4.85
N ASP A 138 27.57 7.55 -5.10
CA ASP A 138 27.87 6.58 -4.05
C ASP A 138 29.28 6.78 -3.47
N THR A 139 30.21 7.34 -4.24
CA THR A 139 31.59 7.61 -3.82
C THR A 139 31.70 8.69 -2.74
N VAL A 140 30.68 9.54 -2.61
CA VAL A 140 30.61 10.59 -1.58
C VAL A 140 29.80 10.18 -0.35
N THR A 141 29.19 8.99 -0.36
CA THR A 141 28.47 8.44 0.80
C THR A 141 29.45 8.05 1.90
N ARG A 142 29.21 8.49 3.14
CA ARG A 142 30.13 8.29 4.26
C ARG A 142 29.41 7.92 5.54
N ASN A 143 30.10 7.23 6.45
CA ASN A 143 29.59 7.02 7.80
C ASN A 143 29.54 8.36 8.54
N GLU A 144 28.36 8.76 9.00
CA GLU A 144 28.12 9.97 9.77
C GLU A 144 27.22 9.63 10.96
N ALA A 145 27.31 10.44 12.02
CA ALA A 145 26.48 10.29 13.21
C ALA A 145 25.02 10.67 12.90
N PHE A 146 24.08 9.76 13.20
CA PHE A 146 22.65 10.00 13.21
C PHE A 146 22.12 9.97 14.64
N HIS A 147 21.48 11.06 15.05
CA HIS A 147 20.91 11.22 16.38
C HIS A 147 19.48 10.68 16.40
N ILE A 148 19.29 9.50 16.99
CA ILE A 148 17.96 8.87 17.13
C ILE A 148 17.15 9.61 18.20
N SER A 149 17.82 10.03 19.26
CA SER A 149 17.29 10.87 20.34
C SER A 149 18.42 11.72 20.93
N GLU A 150 18.12 12.55 21.93
CA GLU A 150 19.12 13.36 22.63
C GLU A 150 20.27 12.55 23.24
N CYS A 151 20.02 11.28 23.60
CA CYS A 151 21.00 10.42 24.27
C CYS A 151 21.49 9.25 23.41
N GLU A 152 20.89 9.02 22.24
CA GLU A 152 21.21 7.87 21.39
C GLU A 152 21.70 8.33 20.01
N THR A 153 22.91 7.90 19.67
CA THR A 153 23.54 8.20 18.37
C THR A 153 24.05 6.92 17.74
N LYS A 154 23.86 6.80 16.42
CA LYS A 154 24.32 5.66 15.62
C LYS A 154 25.01 6.14 14.36
N ASN A 155 26.10 5.50 13.96
CA ASN A 155 26.70 5.78 12.66
C ASN A 155 25.88 5.13 11.54
N VAL A 156 25.60 5.90 10.49
CA VAL A 156 24.87 5.47 9.30
C VAL A 156 25.59 5.94 8.04
N LEU A 157 25.39 5.23 6.92
CA LEU A 157 25.83 5.71 5.62
C LEU A 157 24.95 6.88 5.16
N MET A 158 25.50 8.08 5.21
CA MET A 158 24.82 9.33 4.86
C MET A 158 25.18 9.71 3.42
N MET A 159 24.16 9.77 2.56
CA MET A 159 24.32 10.22 1.17
C MET A 159 24.49 11.74 1.11
N ARG A 160 25.18 12.25 0.08
CA ARG A 160 25.41 13.69 -0.12
C ARG A 160 25.20 14.08 -1.57
N LEU A 161 24.56 15.22 -1.77
CA LEU A 161 24.32 15.80 -3.08
C LEU A 161 24.25 17.32 -2.96
N ARG A 162 24.85 18.04 -3.92
CA ARG A 162 24.74 19.50 -4.02
C ARG A 162 24.08 19.86 -5.34
N ALA A 163 22.81 20.24 -5.28
CA ALA A 163 22.02 20.66 -6.44
C ALA A 163 20.98 21.71 -6.02
N LYS A 164 20.23 22.25 -6.99
CA LYS A 164 19.10 23.16 -6.72
C LYS A 164 17.83 22.34 -6.58
N PHE A 165 17.14 22.47 -5.45
CA PHE A 165 15.85 21.85 -5.18
C PHE A 165 14.83 22.89 -4.71
N PRO A 166 13.53 22.65 -4.92
CA PRO A 166 12.50 23.38 -4.18
C PRO A 166 12.71 23.13 -2.68
N TYR A 167 12.74 24.23 -1.93
CA TYR A 167 13.13 24.23 -0.52
C TYR A 167 12.35 25.31 0.22
N TYR A 168 11.97 25.00 1.46
CA TYR A 168 11.34 25.90 2.40
C TYR A 168 11.94 25.69 3.79
N GLU A 169 12.15 26.76 4.55
CA GLU A 169 12.51 26.70 5.96
C GLU A 169 11.84 27.80 6.76
N ASP A 170 11.58 27.49 8.03
CA ASP A 170 11.25 28.45 9.09
C ASP A 170 11.95 28.03 10.40
N ASP A 171 11.60 28.69 11.52
CA ASP A 171 12.21 28.43 12.82
C ASP A 171 11.96 27.01 13.35
N SER A 172 11.01 26.26 12.79
CA SER A 172 10.59 24.94 13.25
C SER A 172 10.99 23.80 12.31
N VAL A 173 10.98 24.04 10.99
CA VAL A 173 11.15 22.95 10.01
C VAL A 173 11.99 23.36 8.80
N GLN A 174 12.60 22.35 8.19
CA GLN A 174 13.20 22.44 6.86
C GLN A 174 12.55 21.37 5.97
N VAL A 175 12.10 21.78 4.78
CA VAL A 175 11.41 20.93 3.82
C VAL A 175 12.12 21.02 2.48
N VAL A 176 12.51 19.87 1.94
CA VAL A 176 13.12 19.75 0.61
C VAL A 176 12.29 18.79 -0.24
N LYS A 177 12.14 19.13 -1.51
CA LYS A 177 11.46 18.29 -2.51
C LYS A 177 12.47 17.64 -3.44
N LEU A 178 12.49 16.32 -3.46
CA LEU A 178 13.37 15.47 -4.26
C LEU A 178 12.56 14.73 -5.33
N PRO A 179 12.58 15.18 -6.59
CA PRO A 179 11.80 14.56 -7.65
C PRO A 179 12.38 13.21 -8.09
N TYR A 180 11.51 12.27 -8.43
CA TYR A 180 11.87 11.09 -9.22
C TYR A 180 11.88 11.44 -10.71
N VAL A 181 12.55 10.63 -11.52
CA VAL A 181 12.58 10.81 -12.98
C VAL A 181 11.14 10.79 -13.53
N GLY A 182 10.84 11.75 -14.41
CA GLY A 182 9.51 11.96 -14.97
C GLY A 182 8.71 13.08 -14.29
N ASP A 183 9.14 13.58 -13.13
CA ASP A 183 8.52 14.70 -12.39
C ASP A 183 7.05 14.50 -11.98
N GLU A 184 6.54 13.26 -12.06
CA GLU A 184 5.17 12.91 -11.65
C GLU A 184 5.06 12.57 -10.15
N VAL A 185 6.17 12.13 -9.55
CA VAL A 185 6.26 11.68 -8.16
C VAL A 185 7.52 12.27 -7.54
N GLU A 186 7.45 12.60 -6.25
CA GLU A 186 8.51 13.27 -5.49
C GLU A 186 8.50 12.82 -4.02
N MET A 187 9.64 12.96 -3.37
CA MET A 187 9.81 12.81 -1.92
C MET A 187 10.01 14.17 -1.26
#